data_AF-A0A4Q7CQD6-F1
#
_entry.id   AF-A0A4Q7CQD6-F1
#
_cell.length_a   1.000
_cell.length_b   1.000
_cell.length_c   1.000
_cell.angle_alpha   90.00
_cell.angle_beta   90.00
_cell.angle_gamma   90.00
#
_symmetry.space_group_name_H-M   'P 1'
#
loop_
_entity.id
_entity.type
_entity.pdbx_description
1 polymer ?
#
loop_
_entity_poly.entity_id
_entity_poly.type
_entity_poly.pdbx_seq_one_letter_code
_entity_poly.pdbx_strand_id
1 'polypeptide(L)'
;MKINNYSLKVKGKKLVENCDLNFYPGQINHIVGKNGVGKSQLAKDFMLNNSRNIPKSISDNTTLISSFSNIPNDITKEFLLVLLKAKFPNSSPTFSEINKILKI
;
A
#
# COMPACT_ATOMS: atom_id res chain seq x y z
N MET A 1 -8.12 13.11 -5.38
CA MET A 1 -6.81 13.00 -6.04
C MET A 1 -7.04 12.57 -7.47
N LYS A 2 -6.49 13.32 -8.43
CA LYS A 2 -6.67 13.07 -9.87
C LYS A 2 -5.30 12.93 -10.53
N ILE A 3 -5.13 11.90 -11.36
CA ILE A 3 -3.95 11.67 -12.18
C ILE A 3 -4.44 11.52 -13.62
N ASN A 4 -4.05 12.43 -14.49
CA ASN A 4 -4.50 12.44 -15.88
C ASN A 4 -3.53 11.67 -16.76
N ASN A 5 -4.04 10.98 -17.78
CA ASN A 5 -3.26 10.30 -18.81
C ASN A 5 -2.21 9.32 -18.24
N TYR A 6 -2.55 8.61 -17.16
CA TYR A 6 -1.66 7.63 -16.55
C TYR A 6 -1.37 6.49 -17.53
N SER A 7 -0.09 6.18 -17.72
CA SER A 7 0.36 5.07 -18.53
C SER A 7 1.42 4.28 -17.79
N LEU A 8 1.36 2.95 -17.89
CA LEU A 8 2.28 2.06 -17.19
C LEU A 8 2.84 1.03 -18.16
N LYS A 9 4.16 1.03 -18.30
CA LYS A 9 4.92 0.05 -19.08
C LYS A 9 5.90 -0.69 -18.18
N VAL A 10 5.82 -2.01 -18.17
CA VAL A 10 6.69 -2.89 -17.38
C VAL A 10 7.35 -3.89 -18.32
N LYS A 11 8.70 -3.91 -18.34
CA LYS A 11 9.50 -4.83 -19.17
C LYS A 11 9.04 -4.88 -20.64
N GLY A 12 8.81 -3.72 -21.26
CA GLY A 12 8.36 -3.65 -22.66
C GLY A 12 6.84 -3.80 -22.85
N LYS A 13 6.11 -4.39 -21.91
CA LYS A 13 4.65 -4.58 -22.00
C LYS A 13 3.91 -3.37 -21.44
N LYS A 14 3.00 -2.80 -22.22
CA LYS A 14 2.05 -1.80 -21.74
C LYS A 14 0.93 -2.49 -20.97
N LEU A 15 0.70 -2.06 -19.73
CA LEU A 15 -0.31 -2.61 -18.82
C LEU A 15 -1.51 -1.67 -18.68
N VAL A 16 -1.24 -0.37 -18.67
CA VAL A 16 -2.24 0.70 -18.62
C VAL A 16 -1.83 1.75 -19.65
N GLU A 17 -2.79 2.26 -20.43
CA GLU A 17 -2.54 3.27 -21.45
C GLU A 17 -3.58 4.38 -21.33
N ASN A 18 -3.10 5.62 -21.23
CA ASN A 18 -3.90 6.86 -21.27
C ASN A 18 -5.16 6.79 -20.38
N CYS A 19 -5.00 6.37 -19.13
CA CYS A 19 -6.09 6.20 -18.18
C CYS A 19 -6.13 7.37 -17.19
N ASP A 20 -7.29 8.00 -17.03
CA ASP A 20 -7.51 8.98 -15.97
C ASP A 20 -7.90 8.28 -14.67
N LEU A 21 -7.09 8.47 -13.63
CA LEU A 21 -7.32 7.90 -12.31
C LEU A 21 -7.89 8.95 -11.36
N ASN A 22 -9.04 8.63 -10.75
CA ASN A 22 -9.71 9.48 -9.78
C ASN A 22 -9.89 8.70 -8.47
N PHE A 23 -9.28 9.20 -7.40
CA PHE A 23 -9.43 8.67 -6.04
C PHE A 23 -10.08 9.71 -5.14
N TYR A 24 -11.07 9.31 -4.36
CA TYR A 24 -11.80 10.19 -3.46
C TYR A 24 -11.11 10.23 -2.09
N PRO A 25 -10.65 11.41 -1.61
CA PRO A 25 -10.06 11.54 -0.29
C PRO A 25 -11.05 11.15 0.81
N GLY A 26 -10.54 10.52 1.88
CA GLY A 26 -11.37 10.05 2.99
C GLY A 26 -12.25 8.83 2.68
N GLN A 27 -12.13 8.25 1.48
CA GLN A 27 -12.90 7.08 1.06
C GLN A 27 -12.00 5.88 0.77
N ILE A 28 -12.56 4.68 0.94
CA ILE A 28 -11.94 3.44 0.46
C ILE A 28 -12.19 3.35 -1.04
N ASN A 29 -11.11 3.42 -1.82
CA ASN A 29 -11.16 3.32 -3.26
C ASN A 29 -10.81 1.89 -3.69
N HIS A 30 -11.57 1.32 -4.62
CA HIS A 30 -11.39 -0.07 -5.06
C HIS A 30 -10.84 -0.14 -6.48
N ILE A 31 -9.81 -0.98 -6.68
CA ILE A 31 -9.26 -1.29 -8.02
C ILE A 31 -9.57 -2.75 -8.33
N VAL A 32 -10.43 -2.97 -9.32
CA VAL A 32 -10.90 -4.30 -9.74
C VAL A 32 -10.49 -4.62 -11.17
N GLY A 33 -10.39 -5.90 -11.51
CA GLY A 33 -10.04 -6.34 -12.87
C GLY A 33 -9.47 -7.75 -12.92
N LYS A 34 -9.31 -8.29 -14.14
CA LYS A 34 -8.79 -9.65 -14.38
C LYS A 34 -7.36 -9.84 -13.87
N ASN A 35 -6.94 -11.10 -13.68
CA ASN A 35 -5.56 -11.42 -13.32
C ASN A 35 -4.59 -11.02 -14.44
N GLY A 36 -3.42 -10.51 -14.07
CA GLY A 36 -2.40 -10.06 -15.04
C GLY A 36 -2.65 -8.70 -15.71
N VAL A 37 -3.78 -8.03 -15.46
CA VAL A 37 -4.09 -6.71 -16.09
C VAL A 37 -3.23 -5.55 -15.57
N GLY A 38 -2.49 -5.75 -14.45
CA GLY A 38 -1.56 -4.74 -13.93
C GLY A 38 -1.96 -4.08 -12.62
N LYS A 39 -3.02 -4.53 -11.94
CA LYS A 39 -3.48 -3.97 -10.64
C LYS A 39 -2.35 -3.79 -9.61
N SER A 40 -1.58 -4.85 -9.37
CA SER A 40 -0.45 -4.79 -8.42
C SER A 40 0.71 -3.94 -8.92
N GLN A 41 0.88 -3.80 -10.25
CA GLN A 41 1.92 -2.94 -10.82
C GLN A 41 1.54 -1.46 -10.68
N LEU A 42 0.26 -1.13 -10.88
CA LEU A 42 -0.28 0.19 -10.55
C LEU A 42 -0.02 0.54 -9.08
N ALA A 43 -0.39 -0.35 -8.15
CA ALA A 43 -0.17 -0.12 -6.72
C ALA A 43 1.31 0.08 -6.35
N LYS A 44 2.24 -0.65 -6.99
CA LYS A 44 3.68 -0.45 -6.80
C LYS A 44 4.16 0.88 -7.36
N ASP A 45 3.64 1.26 -8.51
CA ASP A 45 4.01 2.51 -9.16
C ASP A 45 3.56 3.73 -8.35
N PHE A 46 2.47 3.62 -7.56
CA PHE A 46 2.11 4.63 -6.56
C PHE A 46 3.21 4.91 -5.54
N MET A 47 3.99 3.91 -5.17
CA MET A 47 5.10 4.06 -4.22
C MET A 47 6.44 4.36 -4.93
N LEU A 48 6.74 3.65 -6.01
CA LEU A 48 8.03 3.71 -6.70
C LEU A 48 8.11 4.81 -7.77
N ASN A 49 6.96 5.23 -8.31
CA ASN A 49 6.81 6.22 -9.36
C ASN A 49 7.74 6.00 -10.57
N ASN A 50 7.89 4.75 -11.00
CA ASN A 50 8.73 4.38 -12.14
C ASN A 50 8.18 4.92 -13.45
N SER A 51 6.85 5.05 -13.57
CA SER A 51 6.18 5.69 -14.70
C SER A 51 6.47 7.20 -14.80
N ARG A 52 6.82 7.84 -13.67
CA ARG A 52 6.90 9.30 -13.50
C ARG A 52 5.57 10.03 -13.71
N ASN A 53 4.47 9.29 -13.76
CA ASN A 53 3.12 9.84 -13.92
C ASN A 53 2.47 10.18 -12.58
N ILE A 54 3.08 9.82 -11.44
CA ILE A 54 2.53 10.05 -10.12
C ILE A 54 3.23 11.27 -9.48
N PRO A 55 2.50 12.28 -8.99
CA PRO A 55 3.10 13.40 -8.28
C PRO A 55 3.93 12.94 -7.08
N LYS A 56 5.11 13.54 -6.86
CA LYS A 56 6.01 13.17 -5.75
C LYS A 56 5.33 13.24 -4.38
N SER A 57 4.49 14.26 -4.16
CA SER A 57 3.71 14.41 -2.93
C SER A 57 2.80 13.20 -2.64
N ILE A 58 2.37 12.47 -3.66
CA ILE A 58 1.60 11.23 -3.50
C ILE A 58 2.54 10.06 -3.27
N SER A 59 3.61 9.92 -4.06
CA SER A 59 4.55 8.80 -3.91
C SER A 59 5.21 8.78 -2.55
N ASP A 60 5.63 9.95 -2.06
CA ASP A 60 6.34 10.10 -0.78
C ASP A 60 5.42 9.84 0.43
N ASN A 61 4.10 9.94 0.24
CA ASN A 61 3.08 9.70 1.26
C ASN A 61 2.25 8.42 1.02
N THR A 62 2.70 7.54 0.12
CA THR A 62 2.02 6.27 -0.15
C THR A 62 2.62 5.17 0.71
N THR A 63 1.76 4.46 1.47
CA THR A 63 2.11 3.18 2.10
C THR A 63 1.50 2.04 1.30
N LEU A 64 2.34 1.12 0.80
CA LEU A 64 1.88 -0.09 0.14
C LEU A 64 1.92 -1.27 1.12
N ILE A 65 0.77 -1.90 1.35
CA ILE A 65 0.65 -3.14 2.13
C ILE A 65 0.41 -4.28 1.14
N SER A 66 1.45 -5.08 0.85
CA SER A 66 1.34 -6.23 -0.05
C SER A 66 2.44 -7.25 0.19
N SER A 67 2.36 -8.44 -0.40
CA SER A 67 3.48 -9.40 -0.38
C SER A 67 4.76 -8.85 -1.01
N PHE A 68 4.68 -7.81 -1.84
CA PHE A 68 5.85 -7.14 -2.40
C PHE A 68 6.48 -6.13 -1.45
N SER A 69 5.74 -5.57 -0.48
CA SER A 69 6.28 -4.54 0.40
C SER A 69 7.26 -5.10 1.43
N ASN A 70 7.54 -6.42 1.40
CA ASN A 70 8.45 -7.12 2.31
C ASN A 70 8.38 -6.50 3.71
N ILE A 71 7.21 -6.57 4.36
CA ILE A 71 7.25 -6.57 5.82
C ILE A 71 8.16 -7.77 6.13
N PRO A 72 9.37 -7.54 6.67
CA PRO A 72 10.40 -8.56 6.66
C PRO A 72 9.85 -9.82 7.32
N ASN A 73 10.13 -11.01 6.76
CA ASN A 73 9.84 -12.27 7.44
C ASN A 73 10.52 -12.35 8.82
N ASP A 74 11.52 -11.48 9.05
CA ASP A 74 12.29 -11.32 10.29
C ASP A 74 11.56 -10.46 11.34
N ILE A 75 10.43 -9.85 10.99
CA ILE A 75 9.54 -9.23 11.98
C ILE A 75 8.67 -10.33 12.57
N THR A 76 9.10 -10.83 13.74
CA THR A 76 8.27 -11.73 14.54
C THR A 76 7.04 -10.99 15.04
N LYS A 77 5.97 -11.74 15.34
CA LYS A 77 4.76 -11.22 15.99
C LYS A 77 5.12 -10.42 17.24
N GLU A 78 6.06 -10.93 18.03
CA GLU A 78 6.53 -10.34 19.27
C GLU A 78 7.26 -9.01 19.01
N PHE A 79 8.15 -8.98 18.02
CA PHE A 79 8.86 -7.76 17.64
C PHE A 79 7.90 -6.68 17.13
N LEU A 80 6.92 -7.06 16.32
CA LEU A 80 5.88 -6.15 15.85
C LEU A 80 5.06 -5.58 17.02
N LEU A 81 4.64 -6.42 17.97
CA LEU A 81 3.89 -5.98 19.14
C LEU A 81 4.71 -5.03 20.02
N VAL A 82 6.00 -5.29 20.20
CA VAL A 82 6.92 -4.41 20.95
C VAL A 82 7.03 -3.05 20.26
N LEU A 83 7.26 -3.04 18.95
CA LEU A 83 7.35 -1.81 18.15
C LEU A 83 6.05 -1.00 18.23
N LEU A 84 4.90 -1.65 18.10
CA LEU A 84 3.60 -1.00 18.15
C LEU A 84 3.30 -0.45 19.56
N LYS A 85 3.63 -1.17 20.64
CA LYS A 85 3.47 -0.67 22.02
C LYS A 85 4.34 0.56 22.28
N ALA A 86 5.58 0.57 21.80
CA ALA A 86 6.47 1.72 21.93
C ALA A 86 5.94 2.95 21.16
N LYS A 87 5.36 2.73 19.98
CA LYS A 87 4.79 3.79 19.14
C LYS A 87 3.46 4.33 19.68
N PHE A 88 2.67 3.50 20.36
CA PHE A 88 1.33 3.83 20.87
C PHE A 88 1.23 3.58 22.39
N PRO A 89 1.92 4.38 23.22
CA PRO A 89 2.05 4.10 24.66
C PRO A 89 0.72 4.18 25.44
N ASN A 90 -0.26 4.93 24.94
CA ASN A 90 -1.56 5.13 25.61
C ASN A 90 -2.64 4.13 25.17
N SER A 91 -2.29 3.11 24.38
CA SER A 91 -3.24 2.17 23.76
C SER A 91 -3.31 0.82 24.49
N SER A 92 -3.01 0.81 25.79
CA SER A 92 -2.98 -0.40 26.63
C SER A 92 -4.26 -1.26 26.55
N PRO A 93 -5.49 -0.70 26.55
CA PRO A 93 -6.71 -1.49 26.41
C PRO A 93 -6.75 -2.28 25.09
N THR A 94 -6.36 -1.65 23.98
CA THR A 94 -6.32 -2.28 22.66
C THR A 94 -5.32 -3.43 22.61
N PHE A 95 -4.14 -3.27 23.21
CA PHE A 95 -3.16 -4.37 23.26
C PHE A 95 -3.61 -5.54 24.15
N SER A 96 -4.42 -5.28 25.18
CA SER A 96 -5.03 -6.34 26.00
C SER A 96 -6.03 -7.18 25.20
N GLU A 97 -6.87 -6.53 24.39
CA GLU A 97 -7.79 -7.24 23.48
C GLU A 97 -7.05 -8.04 22.42
N ILE A 98 -6.02 -7.45 21.82
CA ILE A 98 -5.15 -8.12 20.84
C ILE A 98 -4.52 -9.36 21.45
N ASN A 99 -3.96 -9.26 22.67
CA ASN A 99 -3.40 -10.41 23.39
C ASN A 99 -4.42 -11.53 23.59
N LYS A 100 -5.64 -11.19 24.03
CA LYS A 100 -6.74 -12.15 24.22
C LYS A 100 -7.12 -12.87 22.92
N ILE A 101 -7.22 -12.15 21.80
CA ILE A 101 -7.50 -12.74 20.48
C ILE A 101 -6.39 -13.70 20.07
N LEU A 102 -5.14 -13.29 20.32
CA LEU A 102 -3.95 -14.02 19.90
C LEU A 102 -3.55 -15.14 20.88
N LYS A 103 -4.30 -15.33 21.97
CA LYS A 103 -4.06 -16.31 23.04
C LYS A 103 -2.64 -16.27 23.60
N ILE A 104 -2.11 -15.06 23.80
CA ILE A 104 -0.78 -14.79 24.40
C ILE A 104 -0.90 -13.81 25.56
#